data_AF-A0A821WW83-F1
#
_entry.id   AF-A0A821WW83-F1
#
_cell.length_a   1.000
_cell.length_b   1.000
_cell.length_c   1.000
_cell.angle_alpha   90.00
_cell.angle_beta   90.00
_cell.angle_gamma   90.00
#
_symmetry.space_group_name_H-M   'P 1'
#
loop_
_entity.id
_entity.type
_entity.pdbx_description
1 polymer ?
#
loop_
_entity_poly.entity_id
_entity_poly.type
_entity_poly.pdbx_seq_one_letter_code
_entity_poly.pdbx_strand_id
1 'polypeptide(L)'
;MVPLNLLVNPGAELSGLAGWTQNGASAVLQDTGGLLYSGYNPRTESASFAGGYGLGGSSSSLLQNVNLLNGIENYTAAQLDAGTLQVEVAFYYQTYYDTFLPYDDTVVTITFRAANNT
;
A
#
# COMPACT_ATOMS: atom_id res chain seq x y z
N MET A 1 -14.89 -14.73 -0.89
CA MET A 1 -14.93 -13.63 0.11
C MET A 1 -13.64 -12.85 -0.09
N VAL A 2 -13.71 -11.53 -0.23
CA VAL A 2 -12.49 -10.69 -0.32
C VAL A 2 -12.05 -10.40 1.11
N PRO A 3 -10.79 -10.65 1.50
CA PRO A 3 -10.28 -10.30 2.82
C PRO A 3 -10.40 -8.80 3.10
N LEU A 4 -10.56 -8.41 4.36
CA LEU A 4 -10.56 -7.00 4.75
C LEU A 4 -9.18 -6.40 4.45
N ASN A 5 -9.16 -5.19 3.84
CA ASN A 5 -7.91 -4.45 3.71
C ASN A 5 -7.49 -3.91 5.08
N LEU A 6 -6.30 -4.29 5.53
CA LEU A 6 -5.78 -3.91 6.85
C LEU A 6 -5.06 -2.56 6.84
N LEU A 7 -4.84 -1.96 5.67
CA LEU A 7 -4.23 -0.64 5.52
C LEU A 7 -5.29 0.46 5.65
N VAL A 8 -4.92 1.54 6.33
CA VAL A 8 -5.71 2.78 6.34
C VAL A 8 -5.29 3.62 5.13
N ASN A 9 -6.26 4.23 4.44
CA ASN A 9 -6.00 5.13 3.32
C ASN A 9 -5.13 4.52 2.19
N PRO A 10 -5.41 3.30 1.69
CA PRO A 10 -4.55 2.63 0.71
C PRO A 10 -4.54 3.29 -0.67
N GLY A 11 -5.61 3.99 -1.06
CA GLY A 11 -5.72 4.70 -2.34
C GLY A 11 -5.62 6.23 -2.20
N ALA A 12 -5.08 6.72 -1.08
CA ALA A 12 -4.94 8.16 -0.81
C ALA A 12 -6.27 8.94 -0.78
N GLU A 13 -7.42 8.30 -0.51
CA GLU A 13 -8.73 8.97 -0.49
C GLU A 13 -8.96 9.87 0.74
N LEU A 14 -8.15 9.71 1.80
CA LEU A 14 -8.15 10.59 2.96
C LEU A 14 -7.16 11.74 2.79
N SER A 15 -7.37 12.84 3.52
CA SER A 15 -6.53 14.05 3.43
C SER A 15 -5.05 13.78 3.72
N GLY A 16 -4.19 14.20 2.78
CA GLY A 16 -2.74 14.10 2.87
C GLY A 16 -2.24 12.66 3.01
N LEU A 17 -1.34 12.44 3.96
CA LEU A 17 -0.76 11.12 4.26
C LEU A 17 -1.43 10.45 5.46
N ALA A 18 -2.74 10.68 5.70
CA ALA A 18 -3.43 10.10 6.85
C ALA A 18 -3.23 8.58 6.92
N GLY A 19 -2.82 8.07 8.09
CA GLY A 19 -2.48 6.67 8.32
C GLY A 19 -1.06 6.26 7.91
N TRP A 20 -0.36 7.05 7.10
CA TRP A 20 0.97 6.73 6.59
C TRP A 20 2.07 7.53 7.27
N THR A 21 3.20 6.87 7.53
CA THR A 21 4.45 7.54 7.93
C THR A 21 5.36 7.66 6.71
N GLN A 22 5.77 8.87 6.36
CA GLN A 22 6.78 9.06 5.32
C GLN A 22 8.17 8.69 5.86
N ASN A 23 8.92 7.93 5.07
CA ASN A 23 10.33 7.63 5.30
C ASN A 23 11.15 7.97 4.05
N GLY A 24 12.16 8.83 4.18
CA GLY A 24 12.98 9.32 3.07
C GLY A 24 12.95 10.84 2.92
N ALA A 25 13.80 11.35 2.03
CA ALA A 25 14.10 12.79 1.93
C ALA A 25 13.21 13.55 0.93
N SER A 26 12.63 12.88 -0.07
CA SER A 26 11.71 13.50 -1.03
C SER A 26 10.29 13.56 -0.48
N ALA A 27 9.56 14.64 -0.77
CA ALA A 27 8.16 14.73 -0.38
C ALA A 27 7.32 13.68 -1.13
N VAL A 28 6.44 13.00 -0.40
CA VAL A 28 5.32 12.25 -1.00
C VAL A 28 4.11 13.16 -1.01
N LEU A 29 3.39 13.19 -2.12
CA LEU A 29 2.19 14.00 -2.29
C LEU A 29 0.98 13.12 -2.57
N GLN A 30 -0.18 13.62 -2.20
CA GLN A 30 -1.47 13.14 -2.64
C GLN A 30 -1.82 13.87 -3.94
N ASP A 31 -2.02 13.15 -5.04
CA ASP A 31 -2.53 13.69 -6.31
C ASP A 31 -4.01 13.32 -6.46
N THR A 32 -4.88 14.34 -6.49
CA THR A 32 -6.33 14.23 -6.68
C THR A 32 -6.77 14.48 -8.11
N GLY A 33 -5.85 14.38 -9.08
CA GLY A 33 -6.17 14.39 -10.52
C GLY A 33 -5.62 15.57 -11.32
N GLY A 34 -4.41 16.05 -11.00
CA GLY A 34 -3.82 17.10 -11.84
C GLY A 34 -2.49 17.70 -11.39
N LEU A 35 -1.91 17.24 -10.28
CA LEU A 35 -0.63 17.80 -9.79
C LEU A 35 0.57 17.27 -10.57
N LEU A 36 0.52 16.02 -11.04
CA LEU A 36 1.65 15.39 -11.72
C LEU A 36 1.44 15.31 -13.22
N TYR A 37 0.19 15.07 -13.65
CA TYR A 37 -0.21 15.14 -15.06
C TYR A 37 -1.74 15.15 -15.19
N SER A 38 -2.27 15.90 -16.17
CA SER A 38 -3.72 16.00 -16.46
C SER A 38 -4.34 14.76 -17.13
N GLY A 39 -3.69 13.61 -17.03
CA GLY A 39 -4.10 12.34 -17.65
C GLY A 39 -3.87 11.13 -16.76
N TYR A 40 -3.43 11.33 -15.52
CA TYR A 40 -3.36 10.27 -14.53
C TYR A 40 -4.78 9.95 -14.04
N ASN A 41 -5.17 8.68 -14.07
CA ASN A 41 -6.53 8.28 -13.68
C ASN A 41 -6.47 7.37 -12.45
N PRO A 42 -6.67 7.90 -11.22
CA PRO A 42 -6.64 7.11 -10.00
C PRO A 42 -7.45 5.82 -10.10
N ARG A 43 -6.93 4.71 -9.54
CA ARG A 43 -7.62 3.41 -9.59
C ARG A 43 -9.05 3.48 -9.02
N THR A 44 -9.26 4.26 -7.97
CA THR A 44 -10.56 4.48 -7.31
C THR A 44 -11.15 5.87 -7.62
N GLU A 45 -10.69 6.49 -8.72
CA GLU A 45 -11.10 7.81 -9.25
C GLU A 45 -10.93 9.02 -8.32
N SER A 46 -10.46 8.82 -7.08
CA SER A 46 -10.47 9.86 -6.04
C SER A 46 -9.09 10.50 -5.80
N ALA A 47 -8.02 9.68 -5.71
CA ALA A 47 -6.67 10.15 -5.44
C ALA A 47 -5.62 9.05 -5.66
N SER A 48 -4.34 9.45 -5.66
CA SER A 48 -3.20 8.53 -5.60
C SER A 48 -2.05 9.14 -4.81
N PHE A 49 -1.16 8.30 -4.27
CA PHE A 49 0.12 8.79 -3.76
C PHE A 49 1.13 8.87 -4.89
N ALA A 50 1.99 9.87 -4.81
CA ALA A 50 3.09 10.03 -5.73
C ALA A 50 4.39 10.41 -5.02
N GLY A 51 5.44 9.67 -5.36
CA GLY A 51 6.81 9.99 -4.97
C GLY A 51 7.58 10.64 -6.11
N GLY A 52 8.74 11.22 -5.78
CA GLY A 52 9.67 11.77 -6.77
C GLY A 52 9.32 13.18 -7.28
N TYR A 53 8.28 13.82 -6.74
CA TYR A 53 7.96 15.21 -7.07
C TYR A 53 8.81 16.18 -6.25
N GLY A 54 9.61 16.99 -6.94
CA GLY A 54 10.44 18.03 -6.33
C GLY A 54 11.66 17.47 -5.57
N LEU A 55 12.85 17.96 -5.96
CA LEU A 55 14.17 17.70 -5.33
C LEU A 55 14.84 16.36 -5.71
N GLY A 56 15.37 16.30 -6.93
CA GLY A 56 16.70 15.72 -7.17
C GLY A 56 16.89 14.21 -7.02
N GLY A 57 15.90 13.39 -7.40
CA GLY A 57 16.10 11.94 -7.58
C GLY A 57 16.30 11.13 -6.29
N SER A 58 15.94 11.69 -5.13
CA SER A 58 15.97 10.94 -3.87
C SER A 58 14.72 10.07 -3.74
N SER A 59 14.88 8.83 -3.25
CA SER A 59 13.76 7.92 -3.02
C SER A 59 13.05 8.25 -1.70
N SER A 60 11.73 8.07 -1.70
CA SER A 60 10.89 8.09 -0.50
C SER A 60 9.93 6.93 -0.49
N SER A 61 9.45 6.59 0.71
CA SER A 61 8.53 5.49 0.95
C SER A 61 7.46 5.91 1.94
N LEU A 62 6.28 5.28 1.85
CA LEU A 62 5.24 5.35 2.86
C LEU A 62 5.22 4.04 3.63
N LEU A 63 5.06 4.14 4.95
CA LEU A 63 5.06 3.01 5.86
C LEU A 63 3.79 2.99 6.72
N GLN A 64 3.20 1.81 6.85
CA GLN A 64 2.16 1.47 7.81
C GLN A 64 2.55 0.18 8.53
N ASN A 65 2.40 0.19 9.86
CA ASN A 65 2.55 -1.01 10.68
C ASN A 65 1.17 -1.62 10.91
N VAL A 66 1.02 -2.91 10.59
CA VAL A 66 -0.20 -3.66 10.84
C VAL A 66 0.06 -4.67 11.95
N ASN A 67 -0.72 -4.60 13.03
CA ASN A 67 -0.69 -5.61 14.08
C ASN A 67 -1.62 -6.75 13.69
N LEU A 68 -1.06 -7.95 13.53
CA LEU A 68 -1.84 -9.16 13.25
C LEU A 68 -2.28 -9.86 14.53
N LEU A 69 -1.36 -9.98 15.50
CA LEU A 69 -1.64 -10.55 16.81
C LEU A 69 -2.51 -9.57 17.62
N ASN A 70 -3.72 -10.00 18.00
CA ASN A 70 -4.71 -9.17 18.70
C ASN A 70 -5.01 -7.84 17.96
N GLY A 71 -4.89 -7.86 16.63
CA GLY A 71 -5.22 -6.73 15.76
C GLY A 71 -6.72 -6.61 15.47
N ILE A 72 -7.07 -5.89 14.39
CA ILE A 72 -8.47 -5.74 13.93
C ILE A 72 -9.10 -7.10 13.62
N GLU A 73 -8.35 -7.99 12.97
CA GLU A 73 -8.78 -9.37 12.69
C GLU A 73 -8.74 -10.27 13.93
N ASN A 74 -8.15 -9.77 15.03
CA ASN A 74 -8.05 -10.45 16.33
C ASN A 74 -7.46 -11.88 16.25
N TYR A 75 -6.48 -12.09 15.39
CA TYR A 75 -5.77 -13.36 15.33
C TYR A 75 -4.99 -13.61 16.62
N THR A 76 -5.09 -14.84 17.12
CA THR A 76 -4.30 -15.33 18.26
C THR A 76 -2.96 -15.90 17.80
N ALA A 77 -2.00 -16.01 18.72
CA ALA A 77 -0.71 -16.64 18.45
C ALA A 77 -0.89 -18.07 17.93
N ALA A 78 -1.78 -18.86 18.55
CA ALA A 78 -2.07 -20.22 18.14
C ALA A 78 -2.59 -20.34 16.69
N GLN A 79 -3.32 -19.34 16.20
CA GLN A 79 -3.79 -19.32 14.80
C GLN A 79 -2.68 -18.96 13.82
N LEU A 80 -1.79 -18.03 14.17
CA LEU A 80 -0.60 -17.73 13.36
C LEU A 80 0.33 -18.95 13.32
N ASP A 81 0.52 -19.60 14.46
CA ASP A 81 1.35 -20.79 14.65
C ASP A 81 0.78 -22.08 14.05
N ALA A 82 -0.49 -22.07 13.62
CA ALA A 82 -1.09 -23.19 12.90
C ALA A 82 -0.59 -23.31 11.45
N GLY A 83 0.02 -22.23 10.91
CA GLY A 83 0.58 -22.22 9.55
C GLY A 83 -0.44 -22.24 8.42
N THR A 84 -1.72 -22.00 8.72
CA THR A 84 -2.82 -22.01 7.73
C THR A 84 -3.19 -20.61 7.23
N LEU A 85 -2.63 -19.57 7.84
CA LEU A 85 -2.94 -18.18 7.49
C LEU A 85 -2.03 -17.69 6.35
N GLN A 86 -2.58 -16.78 5.55
CA GLN A 86 -1.87 -16.09 4.48
C GLN A 86 -2.19 -14.60 4.55
N VAL A 87 -1.20 -13.77 4.21
CA VAL A 87 -1.38 -12.34 3.97
C VAL A 87 -1.07 -12.06 2.51
N GLU A 88 -1.96 -11.33 1.85
CA GLU A 88 -1.74 -10.81 0.51
C GLU A 88 -1.36 -9.34 0.60
N VAL A 89 -0.22 -8.99 0.03
CA VAL A 89 0.24 -7.60 -0.14
C VAL A 89 0.07 -7.24 -1.60
N ALA A 90 -1.00 -6.54 -1.92
CA ALA A 90 -1.30 -6.05 -3.26
C ALA A 90 -0.94 -4.57 -3.39
N PHE A 91 -0.32 -4.20 -4.50
CA PHE A 91 -0.05 -2.79 -4.83
C PHE A 91 -0.25 -2.53 -6.32
N TYR A 92 -0.63 -1.29 -6.60
CA TYR A 92 -0.95 -0.78 -7.91
C TYR A 92 -0.05 0.40 -8.17
N TYR A 93 0.63 0.41 -9.31
CA TYR A 93 1.44 1.55 -9.68
C TYR A 93 1.33 1.83 -11.17
N GLN A 94 1.64 3.07 -11.50
CA GLN A 94 1.89 3.54 -12.85
C GLN A 94 3.13 4.40 -12.78
N THR A 95 3.82 4.52 -13.90
CA THR A 95 4.91 5.48 -14.03
C THR A 95 4.46 6.67 -14.87
N TYR A 96 5.21 7.77 -14.78
CA TYR A 96 4.95 8.97 -15.59
C TYR A 96 4.86 8.68 -17.10
N TYR A 97 5.54 7.63 -17.59
CA TYR A 97 5.56 7.30 -19.01
C TYR A 97 4.41 6.37 -19.44
N ASP A 98 3.65 5.84 -18.48
CA ASP A 98 2.61 4.81 -18.70
C ASP A 98 1.19 5.34 -18.44
N THR A 99 0.98 6.65 -18.47
CA THR A 99 -0.29 7.32 -18.07
C THR A 99 -1.51 6.94 -18.91
N PHE A 100 -1.30 6.36 -20.10
CA PHE A 100 -2.36 5.87 -20.98
C PHE A 100 -2.51 4.34 -20.94
N LEU A 101 -1.74 3.66 -20.10
CA LEU A 101 -1.78 2.22 -19.93
C LEU A 101 -2.55 1.85 -18.65
N PRO A 102 -3.11 0.63 -18.57
CA PRO A 102 -3.63 0.11 -17.32
C PRO A 102 -2.59 0.14 -16.20
N TYR A 103 -3.04 0.15 -14.95
CA TYR A 103 -2.14 -0.02 -13.81
C TYR A 103 -1.43 -1.36 -13.87
N ASP A 104 -0.16 -1.37 -13.50
CA ASP A 104 0.50 -2.60 -13.10
C ASP A 104 -0.07 -3.03 -11.74
N ASP A 105 -0.56 -4.27 -11.68
CA ASP A 105 -1.02 -4.93 -10.47
C ASP A 105 0.02 -5.98 -10.07
N THR A 106 0.44 -5.96 -8.81
CA THR A 106 1.31 -6.98 -8.26
C THR A 106 0.81 -7.39 -6.89
N VAL A 107 0.78 -8.70 -6.65
CA VAL A 107 0.42 -9.31 -5.38
C VAL A 107 1.55 -10.19 -4.89
N VAL A 108 1.93 -10.01 -3.63
CA VAL A 108 2.84 -10.90 -2.90
C VAL A 108 2.05 -11.63 -1.83
N THR A 109 2.03 -12.96 -1.90
CA THR A 109 1.41 -13.80 -0.88
C THR A 109 2.47 -14.28 0.12
N ILE A 110 2.25 -14.01 1.40
CA ILE A 110 3.08 -14.45 2.50
C ILE A 110 2.30 -15.49 3.30
N THR A 111 2.83 -16.71 3.38
CA THR A 111 2.24 -17.79 4.18
C THR A 111 2.92 -17.86 5.54
N PHE A 112 2.12 -17.85 6.61
CA PHE A 112 2.63 -18.10 7.96
C PHE A 112 3.06 -19.55 8.08
N ARG A 113 4.22 -19.80 8.67
CA ARG A 113 4.68 -21.16 8.94
C ARG A 113 4.14 -21.64 10.27
N ALA A 114 3.88 -22.94 10.35
CA ALA A 114 3.54 -23.56 11.63
C ALA A 114 4.72 -23.42 12.61
N ALA A 115 4.44 -23.30 13.91
CA ALA A 115 5.46 -23.06 14.93
C ALA A 115 6.53 -24.16 15.02
N ASN A 116 6.24 -25.35 14.50
CA ASN A 116 7.16 -26.49 14.43
C ASN A 116 8.08 -26.48 13.18
N ASN A 117 8.00 -25.47 12.30
CA ASN A 117 8.89 -25.29 11.15
C ASN A 117 8.97 -26.49 10.18
N THR A 118 7.94 -27.34 10.15
CA THR A 118 7.70 -28.30 9.05
C THR A 118 6.65 -27.77 8.11
#